data_AF-A0A2C1K6B3-F1
#
_entry.id   AF-A0A2C1K6B3-F1
#
_cell.length_a   1.000
_cell.length_b   1.000
_cell.length_c   1.000
_cell.angle_alpha   90.00
_cell.angle_beta   90.00
_cell.angle_gamma   90.00
#
_symmetry.space_group_name_H-M   'P 1'
#
loop_
_entity.id
_entity.type
_entity.pdbx_description
1 polymer ?
#
loop_
_entity_poly.entity_id
_entity_poly.type
_entity_poly.pdbx_seq_one_letter_code
_entity_poly.pdbx_strand_id
1 'polypeptide(L)' 'MKKFKIVLPVMIIVFIFAIRVLDQNYGSAISIQIRTLISLGGALFSGLITYFLFPSNENQKN' A
#
# COMPACT_ATOMS: atom_id res chain seq x y z
N MET A 1 -7.59 -9.03 -13.79
CA MET A 1 -7.63 -9.60 -12.41
C MET A 1 -6.27 -10.11 -11.91
N LYS A 2 -5.33 -10.58 -12.76
CA LYS A 2 -4.01 -11.09 -12.31
C LYS A 2 -3.15 -10.06 -11.56
N LYS A 3 -3.16 -8.78 -11.96
CA LYS A 3 -2.40 -7.70 -11.31
C LYS A 3 -2.76 -7.48 -9.85
N PHE A 4 -4.05 -7.66 -9.49
CA PHE A 4 -4.53 -7.49 -8.11
C PHE A 4 -3.87 -8.47 -7.13
N LYS A 5 -3.39 -9.62 -7.60
CA LYS A 5 -2.66 -10.58 -6.78
C LYS A 5 -1.30 -10.06 -6.29
N ILE A 6 -0.74 -9.05 -6.95
CA ILE A 6 0.52 -8.39 -6.56
C ILE A 6 0.20 -7.07 -5.85
N VAL A 7 -0.72 -6.29 -6.42
CA VAL A 7 -1.10 -4.96 -5.89
C VAL A 7 -1.65 -5.05 -4.48
N LEU A 8 -2.57 -5.99 -4.20
CA LEU A 8 -3.22 -6.09 -2.89
C LEU A 8 -2.24 -6.42 -1.74
N PRO A 9 -1.34 -7.42 -1.86
CA PRO A 9 -0.30 -7.64 -0.84
C PRO A 9 0.59 -6.41 -0.61
N VAL A 10 1.00 -5.72 -1.68
CA VAL A 10 1.84 -4.52 -1.55
C VAL A 10 1.12 -3.41 -0.77
N MET A 11 -0.16 -3.17 -1.08
CA MET A 11 -0.97 -2.20 -0.34
C MET A 11 -1.05 -2.53 1.15
N ILE A 12 -1.26 -3.80 1.51
CA ILE A 12 -1.34 -4.24 2.91
C ILE A 12 -0.01 -4.02 3.63
N ILE A 13 1.11 -4.40 3.00
CA ILE A 13 2.45 -4.21 3.56
C ILE A 13 2.68 -2.72 3.82
N VAL A 14 2.45 -1.87 2.81
CA VAL A 14 2.66 -0.42 2.93
C VAL A 14 1.77 0.18 4.01
N PHE A 15 0.51 -0.24 4.13
CA PHE A 15 -0.39 0.24 5.18
C PHE A 15 0.15 -0.07 6.58
N ILE A 16 0.59 -1.31 6.84
CA ILE A 16 1.12 -1.72 8.13
C ILE A 16 2.41 -0.96 8.46
N PHE A 17 3.31 -0.83 7.48
CA PHE A 17 4.55 -0.07 7.64
C PHE A 17 4.27 1.41 7.90
N ALA A 18 3.34 2.02 7.16
CA ALA A 18 2.99 3.41 7.35
C ALA A 18 2.42 3.66 8.75
N ILE A 19 1.52 2.80 9.25
CA ILE A 19 1.00 2.92 10.61
C ILE A 19 2.14 2.83 11.63
N ARG A 20 3.04 1.86 11.50
CA ARG A 20 4.17 1.72 12.44
C ARG A 20 5.12 2.91 12.41
N VAL A 21 5.45 3.42 11.22
CA VAL A 21 6.33 4.59 11.08
C VAL A 21 5.67 5.82 11.69
N LEU A 22 4.36 6.02 11.47
CA LEU A 22 3.64 7.15 12.06
C LEU A 22 3.46 7.01 13.56
N ASP A 23 3.26 5.79 14.07
CA ASP A 23 3.13 5.52 15.49
C ASP A 23 4.46 5.73 16.23
N GLN A 24 5.57 5.26 15.68
CA GLN A 24 6.90 5.41 16.30
C GLN A 24 7.39 6.86 16.28
N ASN A 25 7.18 7.59 15.18
CA ASN A 25 7.75 8.93 15.02
C ASN A 25 6.79 10.05 15.45
N TYR A 26 5.48 9.82 15.36
CA TYR A 26 4.45 10.84 15.58
C TYR A 26 3.34 10.36 16.54
N GLY A 27 3.69 9.34 17.35
CA GLY A 27 2.91 8.64 18.38
C GLY A 27 2.15 9.52 19.39
N SER A 28 2.66 10.71 19.65
CA SER A 28 2.07 11.65 20.61
C SER A 28 1.46 12.88 19.93
N ALA A 29 1.83 13.13 18.67
CA ALA A 29 1.50 14.37 17.97
C ALA A 29 0.26 14.26 17.08
N ILE A 30 -0.02 13.07 16.54
CA ILE A 30 -1.06 12.87 15.51
C ILE A 30 -2.09 11.86 16.03
N SER A 31 -3.40 12.15 15.98
CA SER A 31 -4.41 11.18 16.42
C SER A 31 -4.43 9.91 15.55
N ILE A 32 -4.89 8.79 16.11
CA ILE A 32 -4.96 7.51 15.39
C ILE A 32 -5.79 7.59 14.10
N GLN A 33 -6.81 8.45 14.07
CA GLN A 33 -7.68 8.68 12.91
C GLN A 33 -6.88 9.28 11.75
N ILE A 34 -6.09 10.31 12.04
CA ILE A 34 -5.27 10.99 11.04
C ILE A 34 -4.15 10.06 10.55
N ARG A 35 -3.53 9.28 11.44
CA ARG A 35 -2.53 8.28 11.04
C ARG A 35 -3.11 7.25 10.09
N THR A 36 -4.29 6.73 10.41
CA THR A 36 -4.99 5.76 9.56
C THR A 36 -5.28 6.36 8.18
N LEU A 37 -5.70 7.62 8.11
CA LEU A 37 -5.96 8.31 6.84
C LEU A 37 -4.69 8.48 5.99
N ILE A 38 -3.57 8.89 6.61
CA ILE A 38 -2.29 9.02 5.92
C ILE A 38 -1.79 7.65 5.44
N SER A 39 -1.87 6.63 6.29
CA SER A 39 -1.48 5.27 5.94
C SER A 39 -2.35 4.69 4.82
N LEU A 40 -3.66 4.97 4.81
CA LEU A 40 -4.57 4.61 3.72
C LEU A 40 -4.15 5.29 2.41
N GLY A 41 -3.84 6.59 2.45
CA GLY A 41 -3.35 7.34 1.29
C GLY A 41 -2.06 6.75 0.72
N GLY A 42 -1.08 6.47 1.59
CA GLY A 42 0.19 5.84 1.19
C GLY A 42 0.00 4.44 0.59
N ALA A 43 -0.88 3.63 1.19
CA ALA A 43 -1.20 2.29 0.69
C ALA A 43 -1.86 2.35 -0.71
N LEU A 44 -2.86 3.23 -0.89
CA LEU A 44 -3.52 3.42 -2.20
C LEU A 44 -2.55 3.92 -3.26
N PHE A 45 -1.70 4.89 -2.92
CA PHE A 45 -0.70 5.42 -3.85
C PHE A 45 0.33 4.37 -4.25
N SER A 46 0.81 3.57 -3.29
CA SER A 46 1.68 2.43 -3.59
C SER A 46 1.00 1.39 -4.47
N GLY A 47 -0.29 1.12 -4.23
CA GLY A 47 -1.08 0.22 -5.06
C GLY A 47 -1.19 0.70 -6.50
N LEU A 48 -1.41 2.01 -6.69
CA LEU A 48 -1.44 2.66 -7.99
C LEU A 48 -0.09 2.52 -8.71
N ILE A 49 1.02 2.81 -8.03
CA ILE A 49 2.38 2.63 -8.59
C ILE A 49 2.60 1.17 -8.99
N THR A 50 2.25 0.22 -8.12
CA THR A 50 2.43 -1.22 -8.37
C THR A 50 1.62 -1.68 -9.58
N TYR A 51 0.41 -1.16 -9.75
CA TYR A 51 -0.45 -1.49 -10.90
C TYR A 51 0.14 -1.03 -12.24
N PHE A 52 0.79 0.14 -12.26
CA PHE A 52 1.50 0.65 -13.43
C PHE A 52 2.84 -0.04 -13.66
N LEU A 53 3.58 -0.34 -12.58
CA LEU A 53 4.92 -0.92 -12.64
C LEU A 53 4.91 -2.38 -13.12
N PHE A 54 3.95 -3.18 -12.65
CA PHE A 54 3.88 -4.59 -13.03
C PHE A 54 2.96 -4.80 -14.24
N PRO A 55 3.51 -5.15 -15.42
CA PRO A 55 2.70 -5.55 -16.55
C PRO A 55 1.86 -6.78 -16.18
N SER A 56 0.61 -6.83 -16.69
CA SER A 56 -0.17 -8.06 -16.65
C SER A 56 0.57 -9.02 -17.56
N ASN A 57 1.42 -9.88 -17.03
CA ASN A 57 2.10 -10.86 -17.87
C ASN A 57 1.01 -11.79 -18.45
N GLU A 58 0.61 -11.49 -19.68
CA GLU A 58 -0.30 -12.27 -20.52
C GLU A 58 0.47 -13.30 -21.35
N ASN A 59 1.70 -13.66 -20.94
CA ASN A 59 2.38 -14.82 -21.47
C ASN A 59 1.95 -16.07 -20.69
N GLN A 60 0.68 -16.45 -20.84
CA GLN A 60 0.36 -17.88 -20.83
C GLN A 60 0.54 -18.36 -22.27
N LYS A 61 1.75 -18.81 -22.58
CA LYS A 61 1.98 -19.66 -23.74
C LYS A 61 1.23 -20.97 -23.44
N ASN A 62 0.29 -21.30 -24.34
CA ASN A 62 -0.52 -22.53 -24.40
C ASN A 62 0.24 -23.78 -23.93
#